data_AF-A0A7C0Y6Q6-F1
#
_entry.id   AF-A0A7C0Y6Q6-F1
#
_cell.length_a   1.000
_cell.length_b   1.000
_cell.length_c   1.000
_cell.angle_alpha   90.00
_cell.angle_beta   90.00
_cell.angle_gamma   90.00
#
_symmetry.space_group_name_H-M   'P 1'
#
loop_
_entity.id
_entity.type
_entity.pdbx_description
1 polymer ?
#
loop_
_entity_poly.entity_id
_entity_poly.type
_entity_poly.pdbx_seq_one_letter_code
_entity_poly.pdbx_strand_id
1 'polypeptide(L)'
;MWAIDFIHDAIEDGKGFRIFNVIDVYSRKAFEPVVDFSISGKVVSEHLEGLFKRYGPPRVIRGDGVEFKSKHFQALMAYQIF
;
A
#
# COMPACT_ATOMS: atom_id res chain seq x y z
N MET A 1 9.89 -8.05 6.02
CA MET A 1 8.56 -7.58 6.49
C MET A 1 8.34 -6.27 5.80
N TRP A 2 7.19 -6.07 5.17
CA TRP A 2 6.86 -4.76 4.60
C TRP A 2 5.98 -3.98 5.57
N ALA A 3 6.31 -2.70 5.77
CA ALA A 3 5.47 -1.72 6.43
C ALA A 3 4.72 -0.91 5.37
N ILE A 4 3.43 -0.68 5.57
CA ILE A 4 2.59 0.14 4.71
C ILE A 4 1.90 1.21 5.51
N ASP A 5 1.72 2.39 4.92
CA ASP A 5 1.14 3.54 5.59
C ASP A 5 0.53 4.54 4.61
N PHE A 6 -0.37 5.39 5.11
CA PHE A 6 -0.95 6.52 4.39
C PHE A 6 -0.51 7.84 4.99
N ILE A 7 0.05 8.71 4.16
CA ILE A 7 0.29 10.12 4.52
C ILE A 7 -0.80 10.97 3.85
N HIS A 8 -1.30 11.97 4.56
CA HIS A 8 -2.24 12.97 4.03
C HIS A 8 -1.55 14.33 3.95
N ASP A 9 -1.78 15.03 2.85
CA ASP A 9 -1.27 16.38 2.61
C ASP A 9 -2.25 17.14 1.69
N ALA A 10 -2.02 18.42 1.43
CA ALA A 10 -2.86 19.25 0.57
C ALA A 10 -2.02 20.12 -0.38
N ILE A 11 -2.57 20.37 -1.58
CA ILE A 11 -1.99 21.37 -2.49
C ILE A 11 -2.32 22.79 -2.00
N GLU A 12 -1.73 23.80 -2.63
CA GLU A 12 -1.89 25.21 -2.26
C GLU A 12 -3.37 25.66 -2.16
N ASP A 13 -4.24 25.11 -3.00
CA ASP A 13 -5.69 25.36 -3.01
C ASP A 13 -6.48 24.55 -1.94
N GLY A 14 -5.78 23.94 -0.97
CA GLY A 14 -6.38 23.18 0.12
C GLY A 14 -6.98 21.81 -0.26
N LYS A 15 -6.93 21.43 -1.54
CA LYS A 15 -7.40 20.12 -2.00
C LYS A 15 -6.46 19.01 -1.47
N GLY A 16 -6.97 18.23 -0.52
CA GLY A 16 -6.24 17.16 0.13
C GLY A 16 -5.99 15.95 -0.79
N PHE A 17 -4.78 15.41 -0.76
CA PHE A 17 -4.38 14.17 -1.42
C PHE A 17 -3.78 13.20 -0.40
N ARG A 18 -3.59 11.95 -0.82
CA ARG A 18 -2.98 10.91 0.01
C ARG A 18 -1.83 10.23 -0.73
N ILE A 19 -0.88 9.75 0.05
CA ILE A 19 0.28 9.00 -0.40
C ILE A 19 0.24 7.65 0.28
N PHE A 20 0.11 6.58 -0.49
CA PHE A 20 0.29 5.22 0.00
C PHE A 20 1.74 4.79 -0.17
N ASN A 21 2.39 4.46 0.93
CA ASN A 21 3.80 4.09 0.99
C ASN A 21 3.98 2.61 1.34
N VAL A 22 4.99 1.98 0.77
CA VAL A 22 5.40 0.59 1.08
C VAL A 22 6.91 0.57 1.31
N ILE A 23 7.35 0.05 2.46
CA ILE A 23 8.76 -0.01 2.85
C ILE A 23 9.10 -1.44 3.27
N ASP A 24 10.15 -2.03 2.72
CA ASP A 24 10.76 -3.22 3.31
C ASP A 24 11.65 -2.83 4.48
N VAL A 25 11.19 -3.17 5.69
CA VAL A 25 11.83 -2.78 6.96
C VAL A 25 13.25 -3.36 7.09
N TYR A 26 13.50 -4.53 6.48
CA TYR A 26 14.81 -5.18 6.60
C TYR A 26 15.85 -4.50 5.70
N SER A 27 15.55 -4.34 4.42
CA SER A 27 16.47 -3.71 3.46
C SER A 27 16.47 -2.18 3.51
N ARG A 28 15.55 -1.58 4.27
CA ARG A 28 15.26 -0.13 4.28
C ARG A 28 14.94 0.42 2.88
N LYS A 29 14.42 -0.43 2.00
CA LYS A 29 13.99 -0.04 0.67
C LYS A 29 12.57 0.50 0.72
N ALA A 30 12.39 1.74 0.28
CA ALA A 30 11.07 2.27 -0.08
C ALA A 30 10.75 1.88 -1.52
N PHE A 31 9.54 1.37 -1.76
CA PHE A 31 9.02 1.12 -3.10
C PHE A 31 8.35 2.37 -3.66
N GLU A 32 8.00 2.32 -4.94
CA GLU A 32 7.31 3.42 -5.62
C GLU A 32 5.97 3.72 -4.92
N PRO A 33 5.70 4.96 -4.46
CA PRO A 33 4.46 5.28 -3.77
C PRO A 33 3.29 5.48 -4.74
N VAL A 34 2.06 5.35 -4.25
CA VAL A 34 0.85 5.78 -4.97
C VAL A 34 0.39 7.12 -4.42
N VAL A 35 0.23 8.13 -5.28
CA VAL A 35 -0.24 9.46 -4.91
C VAL A 35 -1.55 9.73 -5.64
N ASP A 36 -2.62 9.99 -4.89
CA ASP A 36 -3.93 10.30 -5.48
C ASP A 36 -4.81 11.10 -4.50
N PHE A 37 -5.81 11.80 -5.03
CA PHE A 37 -6.86 12.44 -4.25
C PHE A 37 -7.78 11.41 -3.57
N SER A 38 -7.89 10.20 -4.12
CA SER A 38 -8.62 9.09 -3.51
C SER A 38 -7.97 7.74 -3.80
N ILE A 39 -7.44 7.11 -2.76
CA ILE A 39 -6.84 5.77 -2.86
C ILE A 39 -7.85 4.74 -2.32
N SER A 40 -8.38 3.90 -3.19
CA SER A 40 -9.30 2.81 -2.80
C SER A 40 -8.54 1.53 -2.44
N GLY A 41 -9.18 0.63 -1.68
CA GLY A 41 -8.60 -0.69 -1.39
C GLY A 41 -8.27 -1.52 -2.64
N LYS A 42 -8.98 -1.30 -3.76
CA LYS A 42 -8.64 -1.90 -5.05
C LYS A 42 -7.29 -1.38 -5.56
N VAL A 43 -7.09 -0.06 -5.58
CA VAL A 43 -5.83 0.57 -6.02
C VAL A 43 -4.65 0.11 -5.17
N VAL A 44 -4.81 0.04 -3.84
CA VAL A 44 -3.79 -0.51 -2.92
C VAL A 44 -3.43 -1.94 -3.31
N SER A 45 -4.43 -2.76 -3.58
CA SER A 45 -4.23 -4.18 -3.88
C SER A 45 -3.53 -4.39 -5.22
N GLU A 46 -3.95 -3.68 -6.27
CA GLU A 46 -3.31 -3.75 -7.60
C GLU A 46 -1.85 -3.29 -7.52
N HIS A 47 -1.57 -2.24 -6.74
CA HIS A 47 -0.21 -1.77 -6.52
C HIS A 47 0.65 -2.81 -5.78
N LEU A 48 0.15 -3.37 -4.67
CA LEU A 48 0.85 -4.42 -3.93
C LEU A 48 1.10 -5.67 -4.78
N GLU A 49 0.12 -6.10 -5.58
CA GLU A 49 0.30 -7.23 -6.50
C GLU A 49 1.43 -6.97 -7.51
N GLY A 50 1.51 -5.74 -8.04
CA GLY A 50 2.62 -5.33 -8.90
C GLY A 50 3.97 -5.42 -8.20
N LEU A 51 4.05 -4.97 -6.94
CA LEU A 51 5.27 -5.09 -6.13
C LEU A 51 5.62 -6.55 -5.84
N PHE A 52 4.64 -7.41 -5.54
CA PHE A 52 4.87 -8.85 -5.32
C PHE A 52 5.41 -9.52 -6.57
N LYS A 53 4.86 -9.21 -7.75
CA LYS A 53 5.36 -9.73 -9.03
C LYS A 53 6.81 -9.32 -9.30
N ARG A 54 7.22 -8.11 -8.89
CA ARG A 54 8.56 -7.56 -9.16
C ARG A 54 9.61 -7.95 -8.13
N TYR A 55 9.24 -8.06 -6.87
CA TYR A 55 10.19 -8.21 -5.75
C TYR A 55 9.94 -9.45 -4.88
N GLY A 56 8.90 -10.23 -5.19
CA GLY A 56 8.39 -11.30 -4.35
C GLY A 56 7.47 -10.77 -3.24
N PRO A 57 6.50 -11.57 -2.77
CA PRO A 57 5.65 -11.18 -1.65
C PRO A 57 6.44 -11.21 -0.33
N PRO A 58 6.20 -10.27 0.60
CA PRO A 58 6.77 -10.34 1.93
C PRO A 58 6.08 -11.42 2.76
N ARG A 59 6.78 -11.99 3.75
CA ARG A 59 6.17 -12.91 4.73
C ARG A 59 5.13 -12.24 5.63
N VAL A 60 5.26 -10.95 5.86
CA VAL A 60 4.40 -10.16 6.76
C VAL A 60 4.28 -8.76 6.20
N ILE A 61 3.04 -8.27 6.14
CA ILE A 61 2.70 -6.87 5.92
C ILE A 61 2.13 -6.30 7.21
N ARG A 62 2.57 -5.10 7.59
CA ARG A 62 2.07 -4.36 8.75
C ARG A 62 1.68 -2.95 8.34
N GLY A 63 0.49 -2.52 8.73
CA GLY A 63 0.00 -1.15 8.56
C GLY A 63 -1.43 -1.04 9.09
N ASP A 64 -1.92 0.19 9.22
CA ASP A 64 -3.31 0.49 9.54
C ASP A 64 -3.95 1.40 8.47
N GLY A 65 -5.27 1.28 8.32
CA GLY A 65 -6.01 1.92 7.23
C GLY A 65 -7.35 1.26 6.96
N VAL A 66 -8.33 2.04 6.50
CA VAL A 66 -9.68 1.53 6.20
C VAL A 66 -9.70 0.73 4.89
N GLU A 67 -8.78 1.03 3.99
CA GLU A 67 -8.55 0.39 2.70
C GLU A 67 -8.24 -1.10 2.83
N PHE A 68 -7.61 -1.49 3.95
CA PHE A 68 -7.23 -2.87 4.26
C PHE A 68 -8.42 -3.74 4.67
N LYS A 69 -9.58 -3.13 4.95
CA LYS A 69 -10.83 -3.86 5.21
C LYS A 69 -11.56 -4.25 3.93
N SER A 70 -11.09 -3.79 2.76
CA SER A 70 -11.73 -4.11 1.48
C SER A 70 -11.61 -5.61 1.15
N LYS A 71 -12.63 -6.17 0.50
CA LYS A 71 -12.62 -7.56 0.03
C LYS A 71 -11.43 -7.85 -0.89
N HIS A 72 -11.03 -6.87 -1.69
CA HIS A 72 -9.94 -7.01 -2.63
C HIS A 72 -8.59 -7.15 -1.92
N PHE A 73 -8.35 -6.33 -0.89
CA PHE A 73 -7.15 -6.43 -0.06
C PHE A 73 -7.09 -7.76 0.70
N GLN A 74 -8.21 -8.16 1.31
CA GLN A 74 -8.29 -9.45 2.02
C GLN A 74 -8.02 -10.64 1.10
N ALA A 75 -8.55 -10.61 -0.13
CA ALA A 75 -8.27 -11.64 -1.13
C ALA A 75 -6.78 -11.70 -1.48
N LEU A 76 -6.16 -10.55 -1.80
CA LEU A 76 -4.72 -10.50 -2.12
C LEU A 76 -3.87 -11.10 -1.00
N MET A 77 -4.15 -10.72 0.25
CA MET A 77 -3.43 -11.21 1.42
C MET A 77 -3.59 -12.73 1.60
N ALA A 78 -4.76 -13.28 1.31
CA ALA A 78 -5.03 -14.71 1.40
C ALA A 78 -4.32 -15.55 0.31
N TYR A 79 -4.10 -14.99 -0.87
CA TYR A 79 -3.52 -15.72 -2.01
C TYR A 79 -2.00 -15.57 -2.16
N GLN A 80 -1.41 -14.50 -1.63
CA GLN A 80 -0.01 -14.15 -1.93
C GLN A 80 0.91 -14.19 -0.70
N ILE A 81 0.37 -14.26 0.52
CA ILE A 81 1.17 -14.20 1.77
C ILE A 81 1.07 -15.51 2.60
N PHE A 82 0.39 -16.54 2.07
CA PHE A 82 0.40 -17.90 2.60
C PHE A 82 1.21 -18.85 1.70
#